data_AF-T0TPZ8-F1
#
_entry.id   AF-T0TPZ8-F1
#
_cell.length_a   1.000
_cell.length_b   1.000
_cell.length_c   1.000
_cell.angle_alpha   90.00
_cell.angle_beta   90.00
_cell.angle_gamma   90.00
#
_symmetry.space_group_name_H-M   'P 1'
#
loop_
_entity.id
_entity.type
_entity.pdbx_description
1 polymer ?
#
loop_
_entity_poly.entity_id
_entity_poly.type
_entity_poly.pdbx_seq_one_letter_code
_entity_poly.pdbx_strand_id
1 'polypeptide(L)'
;MKSNLVKLDLNSEYLKKQGVTNQAIAAILGNWSVESSINPKRAEGDYLNPPVGATESSWDDEGWLLLGGPSIYNGRYPNILKRGLGLGQWTDTADGSRRHTLLLEYAKSKHQKWYDFGLQLDFMLHGDNPYYTNWLKDFFKNSGSPASLTQLFLIYWEGNSGDKLLEGQTRATEWYYQIEKGFSQPNGGTSQSDSKALEAVRGDLYENSVPGGGDGMGYAYGQCTWGVASRINQLGLKLKGRSGDKLPIISNIGNGQDWVRTATSLGGETGTTPKAGAIISFAGGAHGTPTAYGHVAFIEKVYPDGSFLISETNYNGNPNYTFRKLLGVDSTMSFAYTTK
;
A
#
# COMPACT_ATOMS: atom_id res chain seq x y z
N MET A 1 25.30 9.21 -13.92
CA MET A 1 23.93 9.33 -14.49
C MET A 1 23.56 8.15 -15.39
N LYS A 2 24.25 7.89 -16.52
CA LYS A 2 23.92 6.75 -17.41
C LYS A 2 23.98 5.37 -16.73
N SER A 3 24.91 5.14 -15.79
CA SER A 3 25.11 3.84 -15.14
C SER A 3 23.96 3.38 -14.24
N ASN A 4 23.31 4.30 -13.52
CA ASN A 4 22.22 3.95 -12.59
C ASN A 4 20.91 3.74 -13.35
N LEU A 5 20.67 4.49 -14.42
CA LEU A 5 19.54 4.28 -15.34
C LEU A 5 19.67 2.93 -16.06
N VAL A 6 20.84 2.61 -16.60
CA VAL A 6 21.08 1.30 -17.24
C VAL A 6 20.92 0.14 -16.26
N LYS A 7 21.39 0.28 -15.01
CA LYS A 7 21.16 -0.74 -13.98
C LYS A 7 19.67 -0.90 -13.66
N LEU A 8 18.93 0.19 -13.52
CA LEU A 8 17.50 0.13 -13.25
C LEU A 8 16.71 -0.48 -14.42
N ASP A 9 17.07 -0.15 -15.67
CA ASP A 9 16.48 -0.75 -16.87
C ASP A 9 16.71 -2.26 -16.88
N LEU A 10 17.94 -2.72 -16.67
CA LEU A 10 18.31 -4.15 -16.59
C LEU A 10 17.57 -4.88 -15.46
N ASN A 11 17.33 -4.21 -14.34
CA ASN A 11 16.65 -4.78 -13.19
C ASN A 11 15.12 -4.78 -13.35
N SER A 12 14.55 -3.79 -14.06
CA SER A 12 13.16 -3.83 -14.49
C SER A 12 12.92 -4.96 -15.51
N GLU A 13 13.89 -5.21 -16.40
CA GLU A 13 13.86 -6.36 -17.30
C GLU A 13 13.92 -7.69 -16.57
N TYR A 14 14.67 -7.78 -15.46
CA TYR A 14 14.68 -8.97 -14.61
C TYR A 14 13.28 -9.30 -14.09
N LEU A 15 12.55 -8.32 -13.53
CA LEU A 15 11.18 -8.53 -13.06
C LEU A 15 10.20 -8.78 -14.23
N LYS A 16 10.35 -8.10 -15.36
CA LYS A 16 9.53 -8.35 -16.57
C LYS A 16 9.66 -9.79 -17.07
N LYS A 17 10.87 -10.36 -17.04
CA LYS A 17 11.11 -11.77 -17.41
C LYS A 17 10.39 -12.75 -16.48
N GLN A 18 10.08 -12.35 -15.25
CA GLN A 18 9.26 -13.13 -14.31
C GLN A 18 7.75 -12.90 -14.52
N GLY A 19 7.33 -12.17 -15.56
CA GLY A 19 5.93 -11.90 -15.88
C GLY A 19 5.31 -10.75 -15.07
N VAL A 20 6.12 -9.95 -14.36
CA VAL A 20 5.62 -8.84 -13.55
C VAL A 20 5.21 -7.67 -14.44
N THR A 21 4.02 -7.11 -14.20
CA THR A 21 3.49 -5.98 -14.96
C THR A 21 4.27 -4.69 -14.68
N ASN A 22 4.27 -3.76 -15.62
CA ASN A 22 4.92 -2.45 -15.45
C ASN A 22 4.32 -1.66 -14.28
N GLN A 23 3.03 -1.81 -14.02
CA GLN A 23 2.34 -1.19 -12.88
C GLN A 23 2.85 -1.75 -11.55
N ALA A 24 3.03 -3.07 -11.45
CA ALA A 24 3.55 -3.72 -10.24
C ALA A 24 5.02 -3.38 -10.01
N ILE A 25 5.85 -3.35 -11.07
CA ILE A 25 7.25 -2.91 -10.97
C ILE A 25 7.30 -1.46 -10.48
N ALA A 26 6.51 -0.58 -11.07
CA ALA A 26 6.45 0.82 -10.70
C ALA A 26 6.00 1.02 -9.24
N ALA A 27 5.05 0.23 -8.76
CA ALA A 27 4.61 0.24 -7.36
C ALA A 27 5.72 -0.14 -6.38
N ILE A 28 6.52 -1.17 -6.70
CA ILE A 28 7.66 -1.59 -5.88
C ILE A 28 8.71 -0.48 -5.83
N LEU A 29 9.10 0.04 -7.00
CA LEU A 29 10.07 1.13 -7.10
C LEU A 29 9.59 2.40 -6.43
N GLY A 30 8.28 2.68 -6.47
CA GLY A 30 7.66 3.80 -5.76
C GLY A 30 7.88 3.74 -4.26
N ASN A 31 7.59 2.59 -3.63
CA ASN A 31 7.84 2.41 -2.21
C ASN A 31 9.34 2.47 -1.87
N TRP A 32 10.19 1.76 -2.63
CA TRP A 32 11.63 1.79 -2.39
C TRP A 32 12.30 3.13 -2.65
N SER A 33 11.68 4.01 -3.45
CA SER A 33 12.12 5.41 -3.57
C SER A 33 12.04 6.14 -2.24
N VAL A 34 10.98 5.89 -1.49
CA VAL A 34 10.78 6.49 -0.16
C VAL A 34 11.62 5.76 0.89
N GLU A 35 11.66 4.43 0.81
CA GLU A 35 12.25 3.60 1.85
C GLU A 35 13.78 3.60 1.83
N SER A 36 14.38 3.56 0.64
CA SER A 36 15.83 3.46 0.49
C SER A 36 16.42 4.41 -0.56
N SER A 37 15.60 5.27 -1.18
CA SER A 37 16.00 6.01 -2.38
C SER A 37 16.50 5.09 -3.50
N ILE A 38 15.98 3.86 -3.56
CA ILE A 38 16.42 2.80 -4.48
C ILE A 38 17.93 2.53 -4.35
N ASN A 39 18.48 2.72 -3.15
CA ASN A 39 19.89 2.43 -2.87
C ASN A 39 20.01 1.03 -2.24
N PRO A 40 20.51 0.01 -2.97
CA PRO A 40 20.67 -1.33 -2.41
C PRO A 40 21.71 -1.37 -1.29
N LYS A 41 22.56 -0.35 -1.17
CA LYS A 41 23.54 -0.20 -0.10
C LYS A 41 23.01 0.62 1.09
N ARG A 42 21.73 0.99 1.10
CA ARG A 42 21.12 1.66 2.26
C ARG A 42 21.15 0.74 3.48
N ALA A 43 21.43 1.30 4.66
CA ALA A 43 21.16 0.63 5.92
C ALA A 43 20.54 1.63 6.91
N GLU A 44 19.60 1.19 7.73
CA GLU A 44 18.93 2.06 8.67
C GLU A 44 19.93 2.68 9.66
N GLY A 45 19.89 4.02 9.77
CA GLY A 45 20.84 4.80 10.57
C GLY A 45 22.19 5.12 9.91
N ASP A 46 22.44 4.69 8.67
CA ASP A 46 23.73 4.90 7.96
C ASP A 46 24.14 6.38 7.78
N TYR A 47 23.18 7.29 7.77
CA TYR A 47 23.33 8.74 7.58
C TYR A 47 23.70 9.48 8.87
N LEU A 48 23.68 8.80 10.02
CA LEU A 48 24.06 9.38 11.30
C LEU A 48 25.58 9.56 11.38
N ASN A 49 26.07 10.13 12.48
CA ASN A 49 27.51 10.15 12.74
C ASN A 49 27.99 8.76 13.19
N PRO A 50 29.22 8.34 12.84
CA PRO A 50 29.86 7.18 13.42
C PRO A 50 29.88 7.25 14.97
N PRO A 51 29.77 6.12 15.69
CA PRO A 51 29.87 4.75 15.17
C PRO A 51 28.54 4.15 14.65
N VAL A 52 27.40 4.83 14.84
CA VAL A 52 26.09 4.32 14.35
C VAL A 52 25.98 4.49 12.83
N GLY A 53 26.40 5.65 12.35
CA GLY A 53 26.52 5.96 10.92
C GLY A 53 27.61 5.17 10.22
N ALA A 54 27.57 5.17 8.89
CA ALA A 54 28.48 4.37 8.09
C ALA A 54 29.86 5.04 7.91
N THR A 55 30.89 4.21 7.90
CA THR A 55 32.22 4.49 7.33
C THR A 55 32.44 3.60 6.11
N GLU A 56 33.56 3.75 5.40
CA GLU A 56 33.85 2.98 4.17
C GLU A 56 33.77 1.45 4.37
N SER A 57 34.08 0.94 5.56
CA SER A 57 34.09 -0.49 5.88
C SER A 57 32.80 -1.03 6.50
N SER A 58 31.84 -0.16 6.85
CA SER A 58 30.65 -0.54 7.64
C SER A 58 29.79 -1.63 7.01
N TRP A 59 29.66 -1.64 5.68
CA TRP A 59 28.76 -2.57 4.97
C TRP A 59 29.23 -4.03 4.96
N ASP A 60 30.48 -4.27 5.35
CA ASP A 60 31.07 -5.60 5.49
C ASP A 60 31.41 -5.92 6.96
N ASP A 61 31.08 -5.02 7.90
CA ASP A 61 31.29 -5.20 9.34
C ASP A 61 30.05 -5.83 9.99
N GLU A 62 30.20 -7.06 10.48
CA GLU A 62 29.09 -7.79 11.12
C GLU A 62 28.55 -7.06 12.36
N GLY A 63 29.42 -6.48 13.19
CA GLY A 63 29.00 -5.77 14.40
C GLY A 63 28.14 -4.54 14.10
N TRP A 64 28.51 -3.78 13.07
CA TRP A 64 27.77 -2.61 12.61
C TRP A 64 26.42 -2.99 12.01
N LEU A 65 26.36 -4.06 11.21
CA LEU A 65 25.11 -4.58 10.64
C LEU A 65 24.16 -5.09 11.74
N LEU A 66 24.68 -5.64 12.84
CA LEU A 66 23.87 -6.14 13.95
C LEU A 66 23.27 -5.06 14.85
N LEU A 67 23.59 -3.78 14.65
CA LEU A 67 23.03 -2.70 15.47
C LEU A 67 21.50 -2.64 15.32
N GLY A 68 20.79 -2.73 16.44
CA GLY A 68 19.33 -2.60 16.52
C GLY A 68 18.85 -1.19 16.86
N GLY A 69 17.53 -1.03 16.95
CA GLY A 69 16.86 0.25 17.18
C GLY A 69 17.37 1.01 18.40
N PRO A 70 17.53 0.38 19.59
CA PRO A 70 18.05 1.08 20.77
C PRO A 70 19.44 1.69 20.57
N SER A 71 20.31 1.01 19.82
CA SER A 71 21.65 1.53 19.49
C SER A 71 21.59 2.67 18.49
N ILE A 72 20.63 2.65 17.57
CA ILE A 72 20.49 3.65 16.49
C ILE A 72 19.78 4.91 17.00
N TYR A 73 18.75 4.75 17.83
CA TYR A 73 17.80 5.80 18.19
C TYR A 73 17.82 6.19 19.66
N ASN A 74 18.95 5.96 20.34
CA ASN A 74 19.20 6.33 21.73
C ASN A 74 18.17 5.72 22.71
N GLY A 75 18.07 4.39 22.69
CA GLY A 75 17.18 3.60 23.56
C GLY A 75 15.76 3.38 23.04
N ARG A 76 15.40 3.97 21.88
CA ARG A 76 14.06 3.85 21.28
C ARG A 76 13.97 2.68 20.29
N TYR A 77 12.75 2.32 19.92
CA TYR A 77 12.42 1.25 18.96
C TYR A 77 13.02 -0.12 19.31
N PRO A 78 12.75 -0.66 20.51
CA PRO A 78 13.27 -1.97 20.92
C PRO A 78 12.77 -3.13 20.06
N ASN A 79 11.72 -2.93 19.26
CA ASN A 79 11.24 -3.92 18.31
C ASN A 79 12.25 -4.19 17.17
N ILE A 80 13.16 -3.26 16.88
CA ILE A 80 14.17 -3.42 15.83
C ILE A 80 15.38 -4.12 16.44
N LEU A 81 15.51 -5.41 16.17
CA LEU A 81 16.60 -6.23 16.70
C LEU A 81 17.88 -6.05 15.89
N LYS A 82 17.76 -5.93 14.56
CA LYS A 82 18.85 -5.60 13.64
C LYS A 82 18.32 -4.66 12.57
N ARG A 83 19.07 -3.61 12.27
CA ARG A 83 18.71 -2.52 11.34
C ARG A 83 18.19 -3.00 9.99
N GLY A 84 17.30 -2.24 9.38
CA GLY A 84 16.89 -2.46 8.00
C GLY A 84 18.05 -2.39 7.01
N LEU A 85 18.07 -3.31 6.04
CA LEU A 85 19.07 -3.34 4.96
C LEU A 85 18.43 -3.19 3.57
N GLY A 86 19.13 -2.52 2.68
CA GLY A 86 18.88 -2.55 1.24
C GLY A 86 17.57 -1.90 0.79
N LEU A 87 17.13 -2.30 -0.40
CA LEU A 87 16.02 -1.68 -1.12
C LEU A 87 14.72 -1.64 -0.31
N GLY A 88 14.36 -2.77 0.31
CA GLY A 88 13.14 -2.92 1.10
C GLY A 88 13.33 -2.73 2.61
N GLN A 89 14.50 -2.28 3.06
CA GLN A 89 14.86 -2.16 4.49
C GLN A 89 14.49 -3.43 5.28
N TRP A 90 15.01 -4.58 4.82
CA TRP A 90 14.77 -5.87 5.47
C TRP A 90 15.34 -5.87 6.89
N THR A 91 14.45 -6.03 7.87
CA THR A 91 14.71 -5.81 9.30
C THR A 91 14.42 -7.09 10.09
N ASP A 92 15.25 -7.39 11.08
CA ASP A 92 14.91 -8.39 12.10
C ASP A 92 14.15 -7.70 13.24
N THR A 93 12.99 -8.23 13.60
CA THR A 93 12.10 -7.61 14.59
C THR A 93 11.68 -8.58 15.69
N ALA A 94 11.34 -8.03 16.87
CA ALA A 94 11.04 -8.82 18.06
C ALA A 94 9.76 -9.66 17.94
N ASP A 95 8.88 -9.32 17.01
CA ASP A 95 7.69 -10.09 16.63
C ASP A 95 7.99 -11.30 15.70
N GLY A 96 9.27 -11.53 15.37
CA GLY A 96 9.73 -12.77 14.71
C GLY A 96 10.20 -12.59 13.26
N SER A 97 10.23 -11.37 12.70
CA SER A 97 10.89 -11.15 11.41
C SER A 97 12.38 -11.47 11.50
N ARG A 98 12.90 -12.19 10.51
CA ARG A 98 14.33 -12.52 10.36
C ARG A 98 14.92 -12.07 9.02
N ARG A 99 14.29 -11.07 8.38
CA ARG A 99 14.58 -10.73 6.99
C ARG A 99 15.96 -10.10 6.78
N HIS A 100 16.48 -9.35 7.76
CA HIS A 100 17.87 -8.87 7.73
C HIS A 100 18.82 -10.07 7.68
N THR A 101 18.63 -11.02 8.62
CA THR A 101 19.50 -12.20 8.71
C THR A 101 19.43 -13.05 7.45
N LEU A 102 18.22 -13.29 6.94
CA LEU A 102 17.99 -14.07 5.72
C LEU A 102 18.68 -13.44 4.50
N LEU A 103 18.67 -12.11 4.37
CA LEU A 103 19.36 -11.44 3.26
C LEU A 103 20.87 -11.68 3.29
N LEU A 104 21.50 -11.57 4.47
CA LEU A 104 22.95 -11.81 4.61
C LEU A 104 23.32 -13.27 4.35
N GLU A 105 22.53 -14.22 4.87
CA GLU A 105 22.69 -15.65 4.63
C GLU A 105 22.54 -15.98 3.13
N TYR A 106 21.53 -15.39 2.48
CA TYR A 106 21.29 -15.55 1.05
C TYR A 106 22.45 -15.01 0.22
N ALA A 107 22.92 -13.79 0.52
CA ALA A 107 24.08 -13.19 -0.13
C ALA A 107 25.33 -14.08 -0.05
N LYS A 108 25.60 -14.62 1.15
CA LYS A 108 26.71 -15.55 1.39
C LYS A 108 26.57 -16.83 0.57
N SER A 109 25.37 -17.40 0.49
CA SER A 109 25.10 -18.61 -0.30
C SER A 109 25.28 -18.39 -1.81
N LYS A 110 25.05 -17.17 -2.29
CA LYS A 110 25.24 -16.77 -3.70
C LYS A 110 26.65 -16.26 -4.00
N HIS A 111 27.54 -16.21 -2.99
CA HIS A 111 28.88 -15.61 -3.10
C HIS A 111 28.86 -14.18 -3.65
N GLN A 112 27.89 -13.38 -3.21
CA GLN A 112 27.66 -12.01 -3.67
C GLN A 112 27.53 -11.06 -2.49
N LYS A 113 27.71 -9.75 -2.74
CA LYS A 113 27.50 -8.72 -1.72
C LYS A 113 26.01 -8.55 -1.47
N TRP A 114 25.60 -8.45 -0.20
CA TRP A 114 24.19 -8.26 0.15
C TRP A 114 23.59 -6.99 -0.44
N TYR A 115 24.42 -5.97 -0.69
CA TYR A 115 24.06 -4.70 -1.33
C TYR A 115 24.16 -4.72 -2.87
N ASP A 116 24.29 -5.91 -3.49
CA ASP A 116 24.08 -6.04 -4.92
C ASP A 116 22.58 -5.93 -5.25
N PHE A 117 22.25 -5.16 -6.27
CA PHE A 117 20.86 -4.90 -6.63
C PHE A 117 20.16 -6.16 -7.14
N GLY A 118 20.82 -6.91 -8.03
CA GLY A 118 20.27 -8.12 -8.62
C GLY A 118 20.05 -9.20 -7.57
N LEU A 119 21.00 -9.34 -6.64
CA LEU A 119 20.83 -10.20 -5.47
C LEU A 119 19.59 -9.83 -4.65
N GLN A 120 19.37 -8.55 -4.36
CA GLN A 120 18.21 -8.14 -3.56
C GLN A 120 16.88 -8.40 -4.26
N LEU A 121 16.81 -8.26 -5.59
CA LEU A 121 15.65 -8.68 -6.38
C LEU A 121 15.48 -10.20 -6.39
N ASP A 122 16.56 -10.97 -6.45
CA ASP A 122 16.50 -12.43 -6.38
C ASP A 122 16.06 -12.89 -4.98
N PHE A 123 16.56 -12.22 -3.93
CA PHE A 123 16.21 -12.46 -2.54
C PHE A 123 14.71 -12.25 -2.28
N MET A 124 14.13 -11.12 -2.70
CA MET A 124 12.70 -10.87 -2.45
C MET A 124 11.79 -11.93 -3.09
N LEU A 125 12.24 -12.57 -4.17
CA LEU A 125 11.49 -13.59 -4.91
C LEU A 125 11.70 -15.00 -4.34
N HIS A 126 12.90 -15.30 -3.85
CA HIS A 126 13.35 -16.68 -3.61
C HIS A 126 14.05 -16.92 -2.26
N GLY A 127 14.70 -15.90 -1.70
CA GLY A 127 15.49 -16.03 -0.48
C GLY A 127 14.79 -15.54 0.80
N ASP A 128 13.78 -14.69 0.66
CA ASP A 128 13.03 -14.13 1.78
C ASP A 128 12.11 -15.19 2.42
N ASN A 129 11.53 -14.88 3.59
CA ASN A 129 10.63 -15.78 4.29
C ASN A 129 9.45 -16.20 3.37
N PRO A 130 9.05 -17.50 3.37
CA PRO A 130 7.97 -18.02 2.54
C PRO A 130 6.67 -17.21 2.57
N TYR A 131 6.35 -16.56 3.70
CA TYR A 131 5.22 -15.64 3.78
C TYR A 131 5.32 -14.52 2.73
N TYR A 132 6.45 -13.80 2.69
CA TYR A 132 6.66 -12.68 1.76
C TYR A 132 6.85 -13.14 0.32
N THR A 133 7.60 -14.21 0.10
CA THR A 133 7.83 -14.71 -1.28
C THR A 133 6.54 -15.25 -1.91
N ASN A 134 5.68 -15.91 -1.14
CA ASN A 134 4.38 -16.37 -1.64
C ASN A 134 3.41 -15.21 -1.84
N TRP A 135 3.35 -14.26 -0.90
CA TRP A 135 2.53 -13.05 -1.08
C TRP A 135 2.93 -12.30 -2.36
N LEU A 136 4.24 -12.17 -2.62
CA LEU A 136 4.75 -11.48 -3.80
C LEU A 136 4.35 -12.16 -5.11
N LYS A 137 4.34 -13.51 -5.15
CA LYS A 137 3.85 -14.28 -6.31
C LYS A 137 2.38 -14.01 -6.61
N ASP A 138 1.56 -13.83 -5.59
CA ASP A 138 0.15 -13.50 -5.75
C ASP A 138 -0.04 -12.02 -6.10
N PHE A 139 0.74 -11.14 -5.48
CA PHE A 139 0.76 -9.71 -5.81
C PHE A 139 1.04 -9.45 -7.30
N PHE A 140 1.94 -10.19 -7.92
CA PHE A 140 2.25 -10.04 -9.35
C PHE A 140 1.10 -10.41 -10.29
N LYS A 141 0.10 -11.13 -9.81
CA LYS A 141 -1.11 -11.45 -10.57
C LYS A 141 -2.16 -10.34 -10.48
N ASN A 142 -1.98 -9.37 -9.57
CA ASN A 142 -2.94 -8.29 -9.38
C ASN A 142 -2.91 -7.32 -10.57
N SER A 143 -4.09 -6.99 -11.06
CA SER A 143 -4.31 -5.89 -11.99
C SER A 143 -4.68 -4.62 -11.22
N GLY A 144 -4.14 -3.48 -11.59
CA GLY A 144 -4.46 -2.21 -10.93
C GLY A 144 -3.60 -1.06 -11.44
N SER A 145 -3.86 0.14 -10.93
CA SER A 145 -2.98 1.28 -11.19
C SER A 145 -1.69 1.14 -10.38
N PRO A 146 -0.59 1.80 -10.77
CA PRO A 146 0.61 1.88 -9.94
C PRO A 146 0.28 2.33 -8.52
N ALA A 147 -0.64 3.28 -8.34
CA ALA A 147 -1.00 3.80 -7.04
C ALA A 147 -1.75 2.79 -6.15
N SER A 148 -2.67 1.98 -6.69
CA SER A 148 -3.35 0.94 -5.90
C SER A 148 -2.41 -0.20 -5.53
N LEU A 149 -1.52 -0.60 -6.45
CA LEU A 149 -0.51 -1.62 -6.20
C LEU A 149 0.57 -1.15 -5.21
N THR A 150 0.91 0.15 -5.22
CA THR A 150 1.83 0.75 -4.24
C THR A 150 1.31 0.56 -2.83
N GLN A 151 0.01 0.82 -2.64
CA GLN A 151 -0.62 0.65 -1.33
C GLN A 151 -0.57 -0.80 -0.86
N LEU A 152 -0.92 -1.75 -1.74
CA LEU A 152 -0.87 -3.17 -1.39
C LEU A 152 0.55 -3.60 -0.99
N PHE A 153 1.56 -3.18 -1.76
CA PHE A 153 2.95 -3.49 -1.47
C PHE A 153 3.42 -2.86 -0.15
N LEU A 154 3.14 -1.57 0.06
CA LEU A 154 3.50 -0.85 1.29
C LEU A 154 2.92 -1.50 2.55
N ILE A 155 1.62 -1.85 2.49
CA ILE A 155 0.91 -2.36 3.67
C ILE A 155 1.30 -3.81 3.96
N TYR A 156 1.30 -4.67 2.95
CA TYR A 156 1.40 -6.12 3.18
C TYR A 156 2.80 -6.70 3.01
N TRP A 157 3.66 -6.05 2.21
CA TRP A 157 5.03 -6.53 2.00
C TRP A 157 6.05 -5.75 2.82
N GLU A 158 5.94 -4.41 2.89
CA GLU A 158 6.80 -3.58 3.75
C GLU A 158 6.31 -3.55 5.20
N GLY A 159 5.03 -3.82 5.46
CA GLY A 159 4.45 -3.83 6.81
C GLY A 159 4.25 -2.42 7.39
N ASN A 160 4.09 -1.40 6.52
CA ASN A 160 3.88 -0.03 6.93
C ASN A 160 2.38 0.34 6.90
N SER A 161 1.87 0.97 7.97
CA SER A 161 0.45 1.36 8.14
C SER A 161 -0.06 2.44 7.16
N GLY A 162 0.81 2.99 6.32
CA GLY A 162 0.44 3.91 5.24
C GLY A 162 0.92 5.35 5.43
N ASP A 163 1.78 5.62 6.41
CA ASP A 163 2.30 6.96 6.72
C ASP A 163 3.04 7.60 5.53
N LYS A 164 3.59 6.75 4.65
CA LYS A 164 4.38 7.13 3.46
C LYS A 164 3.60 6.97 2.14
N LEU A 165 2.31 6.66 2.21
CA LEU A 165 1.56 6.16 1.04
C LEU A 165 1.49 7.18 -0.10
N LEU A 166 1.23 8.46 0.20
CA LEU A 166 1.11 9.49 -0.84
C LEU A 166 2.42 9.66 -1.61
N GLU A 167 3.55 9.68 -0.90
CA GLU A 167 4.86 9.82 -1.52
C GLU A 167 5.17 8.58 -2.38
N GLY A 168 4.94 7.38 -1.85
CA GLY A 168 5.11 6.14 -2.61
C GLY A 168 4.27 6.08 -3.88
N GLN A 169 3.01 6.50 -3.82
CA GLN A 169 2.09 6.49 -4.98
C GLN A 169 2.52 7.49 -6.06
N THR A 170 3.03 8.63 -5.62
CA THR A 170 3.60 9.65 -6.50
C THR A 170 4.82 9.09 -7.23
N ARG A 171 5.78 8.52 -6.47
CA ARG A 171 6.99 7.90 -7.04
C ARG A 171 6.64 6.74 -7.96
N ALA A 172 5.66 5.91 -7.62
CA ALA A 172 5.21 4.82 -8.47
C ALA A 172 4.63 5.32 -9.79
N THR A 173 3.86 6.41 -9.76
CA THR A 173 3.33 7.01 -10.99
C THR A 173 4.46 7.53 -11.86
N GLU A 174 5.45 8.23 -11.28
CA GLU A 174 6.65 8.65 -11.99
C GLU A 174 7.36 7.45 -12.64
N TRP A 175 7.63 6.39 -11.89
CA TRP A 175 8.27 5.18 -12.40
C TRP A 175 7.50 4.52 -13.53
N TYR A 176 6.18 4.44 -13.42
CA TYR A 176 5.35 3.87 -14.48
C TYR A 176 5.49 4.66 -15.79
N TYR A 177 5.47 5.99 -15.72
CA TYR A 177 5.72 6.83 -16.89
C TYR A 177 7.14 6.65 -17.46
N GLN A 178 8.15 6.47 -16.60
CA GLN A 178 9.51 6.19 -17.11
C GLN A 178 9.56 4.86 -17.87
N ILE A 179 8.96 3.81 -17.29
CA ILE A 179 8.96 2.45 -17.85
C ILE A 179 8.16 2.38 -19.15
N GLU A 180 7.00 3.02 -19.22
CA GLU A 180 6.08 2.96 -20.37
C GLU A 180 6.44 3.94 -21.50
N LYS A 181 6.93 5.12 -21.14
CA LYS A 181 7.10 6.24 -22.08
C LYS A 181 8.56 6.63 -22.30
N GLY A 182 9.50 5.98 -21.61
CA GLY A 182 10.94 6.28 -21.73
C GLY A 182 11.30 7.67 -21.20
N PHE A 183 10.47 8.26 -20.34
CA PHE A 183 10.70 9.59 -19.79
C PHE A 183 11.67 9.48 -18.60
N SER A 184 12.88 10.02 -18.69
CA SER A 184 13.82 10.01 -17.56
C SER A 184 13.60 11.22 -16.66
N GLN A 185 13.33 11.01 -15.37
CA GLN A 185 13.49 12.08 -14.38
C GLN A 185 14.99 12.37 -14.17
N PRO A 186 15.40 13.63 -13.97
CA PRO A 186 16.76 13.93 -13.55
C PRO A 186 16.95 13.42 -12.12
N ASN A 187 17.78 12.39 -11.97
CA ASN A 187 18.21 11.77 -10.72
C ASN A 187 17.11 11.10 -9.87
N GLY A 188 17.13 9.76 -9.84
CA GLY A 188 16.59 8.95 -8.74
C GLY A 188 17.35 9.14 -7.42
N GLY A 189 17.48 10.38 -6.95
CA GLY A 189 18.14 10.71 -5.69
C GLY A 189 18.19 12.21 -5.45
N THR A 190 17.73 12.64 -4.28
CA THR A 190 17.80 14.00 -3.69
C THR A 190 16.80 15.08 -4.12
N SER A 191 15.95 14.88 -5.13
CA SER A 191 14.88 15.85 -5.41
C SER A 191 13.77 15.76 -4.36
N GLN A 192 13.77 16.69 -3.40
CA GLN A 192 12.63 16.92 -2.51
C GLN A 192 11.37 17.12 -3.38
N SER A 193 10.32 16.35 -3.10
CA SER A 193 9.03 16.54 -3.76
C SER A 193 8.54 17.96 -3.46
N ASP A 194 8.33 18.77 -4.49
CA ASP A 194 7.63 20.05 -4.33
C ASP A 194 6.16 19.76 -4.05
N SER A 195 5.77 19.81 -2.77
CA SER A 195 4.41 19.56 -2.32
C SER A 195 3.37 20.45 -3.03
N LYS A 196 3.76 21.64 -3.53
CA LYS A 196 2.85 22.54 -4.26
C LYS A 196 2.67 22.13 -5.72
N ALA A 197 3.73 21.68 -6.37
CA ALA A 197 3.62 21.09 -7.70
C ALA A 197 2.81 19.78 -7.65
N LEU A 198 2.99 18.99 -6.59
CA LEU A 198 2.26 17.75 -6.34
C LEU A 198 0.74 17.98 -6.15
N GLU A 199 0.37 19.05 -5.47
CA GLU A 199 -1.03 19.49 -5.34
C GLU A 199 -1.62 19.99 -6.67
N ALA A 200 -0.81 20.54 -7.57
CA ALA A 200 -1.26 21.07 -8.86
C ALA A 200 -1.58 19.96 -9.90
N VAL A 201 -0.87 18.83 -9.86
CA VAL A 201 -1.15 17.64 -10.70
C VAL A 201 -2.11 16.64 -10.04
N ARG A 202 -2.58 16.93 -8.82
CA ARG A 202 -3.53 16.13 -8.03
C ARG A 202 -4.85 15.84 -8.75
N GLY A 203 -5.28 16.72 -9.66
CA GLY A 203 -6.50 16.52 -10.44
C GLY A 203 -6.33 15.59 -11.65
N ASP A 204 -5.17 15.65 -12.30
CA ASP A 204 -4.95 15.01 -13.60
C ASP A 204 -4.31 13.62 -13.49
N LEU A 205 -3.59 13.34 -12.39
CA LEU A 205 -2.89 12.07 -12.16
C LEU A 205 -3.62 11.11 -11.18
N TYR A 206 -4.62 11.60 -10.43
CA TYR A 206 -5.18 10.88 -9.27
C TYR A 206 -6.70 10.65 -9.34
N GLU A 207 -7.21 10.11 -10.45
CA GLU A 207 -8.39 9.26 -10.31
C GLU A 207 -7.99 8.00 -9.51
N ASN A 208 -8.36 7.98 -8.21
CA ASN A 208 -8.50 6.79 -7.33
C ASN A 208 -7.43 6.48 -6.26
N SER A 209 -6.55 7.40 -5.83
CA SER A 209 -5.61 7.11 -4.73
C SER A 209 -5.29 8.29 -3.81
N VAL A 210 -5.55 8.18 -2.48
CA VAL A 210 -4.71 8.43 -1.25
C VAL A 210 -5.50 7.90 0.01
N PRO A 211 -5.28 8.28 1.31
CA PRO A 211 -4.32 7.87 2.37
C PRO A 211 -4.86 7.02 3.59
N GLY A 212 -4.17 5.95 4.02
CA GLY A 212 -4.16 5.47 5.43
C GLY A 212 -5.22 4.45 5.91
N GLY A 213 -4.98 3.15 5.77
CA GLY A 213 -5.89 2.09 6.25
C GLY A 213 -5.50 1.56 7.64
N GLY A 214 -5.62 2.39 8.68
CA GLY A 214 -5.40 1.96 10.07
C GLY A 214 -6.39 0.90 10.54
N ASP A 215 -5.93 0.10 11.50
CA ASP A 215 -6.53 -1.12 12.03
C ASP A 215 -8.05 -1.17 12.11
N GLY A 216 -8.55 -2.36 11.79
CA GLY A 216 -9.96 -2.72 11.74
C GLY A 216 -10.74 -2.16 12.93
N MET A 217 -11.79 -1.40 12.62
CA MET A 217 -12.83 -0.92 13.54
C MET A 217 -13.66 -2.07 14.13
N GLY A 218 -12.99 -3.09 14.68
CA GLY A 218 -13.57 -4.33 15.20
C GLY A 218 -13.98 -5.34 14.13
N TYR A 219 -13.70 -5.09 12.85
CA TYR A 219 -14.08 -5.99 11.75
C TYR A 219 -12.96 -6.95 11.37
N ALA A 220 -13.30 -8.24 11.27
CA ALA A 220 -12.36 -9.28 10.87
C ALA A 220 -11.84 -9.03 9.45
N TYR A 221 -10.54 -9.26 9.26
CA TYR A 221 -9.87 -9.11 7.97
C TYR A 221 -10.62 -9.83 6.85
N GLY A 222 -10.67 -9.19 5.68
CA GLY A 222 -11.27 -9.75 4.48
C GLY A 222 -12.79 -9.78 4.48
N GLN A 223 -13.47 -9.27 5.53
CA GLN A 223 -14.92 -9.06 5.54
C GLN A 223 -15.31 -7.77 4.80
N CYS A 224 -16.49 -7.75 4.17
CA CYS A 224 -16.98 -6.57 3.45
C CYS A 224 -16.95 -5.28 4.29
N THR A 225 -17.32 -5.40 5.56
CA THR A 225 -17.27 -4.32 6.55
C THR A 225 -15.85 -3.86 6.86
N TRP A 226 -14.88 -4.79 6.92
CA TRP A 226 -13.47 -4.46 7.04
C TRP A 226 -12.99 -3.68 5.80
N GLY A 227 -13.29 -4.14 4.58
CA GLY A 227 -12.86 -3.47 3.36
C GLY A 227 -13.39 -2.04 3.24
N VAL A 228 -14.66 -1.81 3.58
CA VAL A 228 -15.24 -0.46 3.57
C VAL A 228 -14.70 0.41 4.69
N ALA A 229 -14.55 -0.12 5.92
CA ALA A 229 -13.95 0.61 7.03
C ALA A 229 -12.51 1.04 6.70
N SER A 230 -11.70 0.12 6.19
CA SER A 230 -10.35 0.37 5.73
C SER A 230 -10.32 1.41 4.61
N ARG A 231 -11.23 1.35 3.63
CA ARG A 231 -11.28 2.33 2.52
C ARG A 231 -11.67 3.73 2.98
N ILE A 232 -12.61 3.85 3.91
CA ILE A 232 -13.02 5.14 4.49
C ILE A 232 -11.91 5.74 5.34
N ASN A 233 -11.30 4.95 6.23
CA ASN A 233 -10.13 5.37 6.99
C ASN A 233 -9.03 5.81 6.03
N GLN A 234 -8.83 5.02 4.97
CA GLN A 234 -7.91 5.30 3.88
C GLN A 234 -8.29 6.54 3.07
N LEU A 235 -9.42 7.19 3.26
CA LEU A 235 -9.73 8.43 2.56
C LEU A 235 -9.90 9.60 3.54
N GLY A 236 -9.65 9.36 4.84
CA GLY A 236 -9.91 10.31 5.91
C GLY A 236 -11.39 10.71 5.99
N LEU A 237 -12.30 9.85 5.53
CA LEU A 237 -13.71 10.18 5.42
C LEU A 237 -14.44 10.00 6.77
N LYS A 238 -15.45 10.83 6.97
CA LYS A 238 -16.42 10.78 8.07
C LYS A 238 -17.82 10.69 7.48
N LEU A 239 -18.79 10.21 8.25
CA LEU A 239 -20.19 10.30 7.84
C LEU A 239 -20.60 11.77 7.80
N LYS A 240 -21.24 12.17 6.72
CA LYS A 240 -21.82 13.51 6.62
C LYS A 240 -23.12 13.51 7.43
N GLY A 241 -23.22 14.34 8.45
CA GLY A 241 -24.45 14.54 9.22
C GLY A 241 -25.48 15.32 8.40
N ARG A 242 -26.78 15.09 8.65
CA ARG A 242 -27.88 15.83 8.01
C ARG A 242 -27.81 17.35 8.25
N SER A 243 -27.24 17.75 9.38
CA SER A 243 -27.02 19.15 9.76
C SER A 243 -25.71 19.74 9.23
N GLY A 244 -24.92 18.96 8.47
CA GLY A 244 -23.61 19.35 7.96
C GLY A 244 -22.43 18.96 8.86
N ASP A 245 -22.69 18.40 10.04
CA ASP A 245 -21.66 17.94 10.97
C ASP A 245 -20.87 16.74 10.44
N LYS A 246 -19.68 16.49 11.00
CA LYS A 246 -18.87 15.31 10.68
C LYS A 246 -19.04 14.27 11.77
N LEU A 247 -19.72 13.18 11.44
CA LEU A 247 -20.00 12.10 12.38
C LEU A 247 -18.90 11.03 12.28
N PRO A 248 -18.41 10.50 13.42
CA PRO A 248 -17.47 9.40 13.39
C PRO A 248 -18.14 8.16 12.80
N ILE A 249 -17.37 7.39 12.03
CA ILE A 249 -17.74 6.00 11.74
C ILE A 249 -17.19 5.19 12.91
N ILE A 250 -18.11 4.61 13.68
CA ILE A 250 -17.79 3.88 14.91
C ILE A 250 -17.51 2.40 14.60
N SER A 251 -16.86 1.69 15.52
CA SER A 251 -16.70 0.25 15.43
C SER A 251 -18.05 -0.47 15.54
N ASN A 252 -18.18 -1.61 14.84
CA ASN A 252 -19.33 -2.51 14.92
C ASN A 252 -20.69 -1.89 14.55
N ILE A 253 -20.77 -1.14 13.44
CA ILE A 253 -22.03 -0.62 12.85
C ILE A 253 -22.93 -1.68 12.19
N GLY A 254 -22.74 -2.96 12.54
CA GLY A 254 -23.51 -4.11 12.07
C GLY A 254 -22.90 -4.83 10.87
N ASN A 255 -23.72 -5.70 10.25
CA ASN A 255 -23.39 -6.45 9.03
C ASN A 255 -23.49 -5.53 7.80
N GLY A 256 -23.12 -6.04 6.62
CA GLY A 256 -23.06 -5.23 5.39
C GLY A 256 -24.35 -4.46 5.07
N GLN A 257 -25.52 -5.08 5.25
CA GLN A 257 -26.80 -4.41 5.03
C GLN A 257 -27.16 -3.34 6.08
N ASP A 258 -26.50 -3.35 7.25
CA ASP A 258 -26.87 -2.52 8.38
C ASP A 258 -26.22 -1.14 8.34
N TRP A 259 -25.12 -0.97 7.61
CA TRP A 259 -24.29 0.24 7.64
C TRP A 259 -25.06 1.53 7.36
N VAL A 260 -25.88 1.56 6.30
CA VAL A 260 -26.66 2.76 5.95
C VAL A 260 -27.80 3.03 6.95
N ARG A 261 -28.41 1.96 7.51
CA ARG A 261 -29.41 2.09 8.57
C ARG A 261 -28.77 2.65 9.85
N THR A 262 -27.61 2.14 10.22
CA THR A 262 -26.85 2.63 11.37
C THR A 262 -26.41 4.09 11.16
N ALA A 263 -25.89 4.43 9.98
CA ALA A 263 -25.56 5.81 9.62
C ALA A 263 -26.76 6.75 9.77
N THR A 264 -27.95 6.32 9.34
CA THR A 264 -29.20 7.06 9.54
C THR A 264 -29.50 7.27 11.03
N SER A 265 -29.38 6.23 11.86
CA SER A 265 -29.62 6.32 13.31
C SER A 265 -28.66 7.28 14.04
N LEU A 266 -27.44 7.43 13.51
CA LEU A 266 -26.45 8.38 14.01
C LEU A 266 -26.67 9.82 13.53
N GLY A 267 -27.72 10.08 12.73
CA GLY A 267 -28.00 11.41 12.15
C GLY A 267 -27.28 11.67 10.82
N GLY A 268 -26.72 10.63 10.19
CA GLY A 268 -26.08 10.71 8.88
C GLY A 268 -27.05 11.04 7.74
N GLU A 269 -26.54 11.75 6.75
CA GLU A 269 -27.19 11.99 5.47
C GLU A 269 -27.15 10.71 4.65
N THR A 270 -28.32 10.19 4.32
CA THR A 270 -28.51 8.95 3.56
C THR A 270 -29.45 9.20 2.40
N GLY A 271 -29.45 8.31 1.40
CA GLY A 271 -30.31 8.46 0.24
C GLY A 271 -30.25 7.28 -0.71
N THR A 272 -30.72 7.53 -1.94
CA THR A 272 -30.89 6.54 -3.01
C THR A 272 -30.04 6.85 -4.25
N THR A 273 -29.14 7.84 -4.17
CA THR A 273 -28.33 8.29 -5.31
C THR A 273 -26.86 7.95 -5.08
N PRO A 274 -26.18 7.29 -6.04
CA PRO A 274 -24.77 7.00 -5.90
C PRO A 274 -23.97 8.30 -6.00
N LYS A 275 -22.97 8.44 -5.12
CA LYS A 275 -22.00 9.54 -5.16
C LYS A 275 -20.61 8.95 -4.93
N ALA A 276 -19.62 9.42 -5.66
CA ALA A 276 -18.23 9.05 -5.40
C ALA A 276 -17.89 9.37 -3.93
N GLY A 277 -17.26 8.42 -3.25
CA GLY A 277 -16.98 8.50 -1.82
C GLY A 277 -18.06 7.94 -0.90
N ALA A 278 -19.28 7.69 -1.40
CA ALA A 278 -20.36 7.18 -0.57
C ALA A 278 -20.19 5.70 -0.20
N ILE A 279 -20.83 5.32 0.89
CA ILE A 279 -21.00 3.94 1.32
C ILE A 279 -22.28 3.41 0.70
N ILE A 280 -22.26 2.19 0.17
CA ILE A 280 -23.45 1.48 -0.31
C ILE A 280 -23.69 0.21 0.50
N SER A 281 -24.92 0.04 1.00
CA SER A 281 -25.40 -1.21 1.60
C SER A 281 -26.38 -1.91 0.66
N PHE A 282 -26.20 -3.22 0.52
CA PHE A 282 -27.08 -4.13 -0.21
C PHE A 282 -27.89 -4.96 0.77
N ALA A 283 -29.20 -5.04 0.56
CA ALA A 283 -30.07 -5.91 1.35
C ALA A 283 -29.70 -7.40 1.16
N GLY A 284 -29.81 -8.18 2.24
CA GLY A 284 -29.60 -9.63 2.20
C GLY A 284 -30.43 -10.33 1.13
N GLY A 285 -29.77 -11.19 0.35
CA GLY A 285 -30.38 -11.95 -0.74
C GLY A 285 -30.39 -11.22 -2.09
N ALA A 286 -30.07 -9.92 -2.10
CA ALA A 286 -29.87 -9.17 -3.35
C ALA A 286 -28.42 -9.28 -3.82
N HIS A 287 -28.16 -9.07 -5.12
CA HIS A 287 -26.81 -8.97 -5.70
C HIS A 287 -25.84 -10.13 -5.40
N GLY A 288 -26.37 -11.32 -5.10
CA GLY A 288 -25.57 -12.51 -4.74
C GLY A 288 -25.09 -12.51 -3.29
N THR A 289 -25.68 -11.68 -2.43
CA THR A 289 -25.28 -11.54 -1.02
C THR A 289 -26.02 -12.54 -0.12
N PRO A 290 -25.42 -13.01 0.98
CA PRO A 290 -26.11 -13.88 1.93
C PRO A 290 -27.33 -13.20 2.56
N THR A 291 -28.48 -13.87 2.60
CA THR A 291 -29.75 -13.33 3.13
C THR A 291 -29.65 -12.81 4.56
N ALA A 292 -28.81 -13.42 5.40
CA ALA A 292 -28.67 -13.02 6.79
C ALA A 292 -27.85 -11.72 6.99
N TYR A 293 -26.94 -11.38 6.08
CA TYR A 293 -25.90 -10.37 6.30
C TYR A 293 -25.96 -9.20 5.31
N GLY A 294 -26.44 -9.46 4.09
CA GLY A 294 -26.28 -8.56 2.95
C GLY A 294 -24.81 -8.25 2.67
N HIS A 295 -24.54 -7.02 2.20
CA HIS A 295 -23.19 -6.62 1.84
C HIS A 295 -23.00 -5.11 1.93
N VAL A 296 -21.75 -4.66 2.11
CA VAL A 296 -21.39 -3.25 2.05
C VAL A 296 -20.20 -3.07 1.14
N ALA A 297 -20.22 -2.00 0.35
CA ALA A 297 -19.13 -1.62 -0.54
C ALA A 297 -18.92 -0.10 -0.50
N PHE A 298 -17.86 0.36 -1.16
CA PHE A 298 -17.50 1.77 -1.27
C PHE A 298 -17.63 2.24 -2.72
N ILE A 299 -18.25 3.40 -2.96
CA ILE A 299 -18.43 3.96 -4.31
C ILE A 299 -17.14 4.69 -4.72
N GLU A 300 -16.39 4.10 -5.64
CA GLU A 300 -15.16 4.69 -6.19
C GLU A 300 -15.47 5.79 -7.20
N LYS A 301 -16.42 5.53 -8.12
CA LYS A 301 -16.74 6.43 -9.22
C LYS A 301 -18.19 6.30 -9.65
N VAL A 302 -18.79 7.42 -10.06
CA VAL A 302 -20.09 7.45 -10.75
C VAL A 302 -19.87 7.97 -12.16
N TYR A 303 -20.41 7.26 -13.15
CA TYR A 303 -20.24 7.58 -14.56
C TYR A 303 -21.43 8.41 -15.09
N PRO A 304 -21.25 9.17 -16.20
CA PRO A 304 -22.32 9.97 -16.79
C PRO A 304 -23.56 9.18 -17.23
N ASP A 305 -23.40 7.89 -17.52
CA ASP A 305 -24.48 6.96 -17.91
C ASP A 305 -25.31 6.46 -16.72
N GLY A 306 -24.99 6.89 -15.49
CA GLY A 306 -25.66 6.47 -14.26
C GLY A 306 -25.14 5.16 -13.67
N SER A 307 -24.23 4.47 -14.36
CA SER A 307 -23.50 3.34 -13.80
C SER A 307 -22.44 3.82 -12.80
N PHE A 308 -21.95 2.92 -11.94
CA PHE A 308 -20.95 3.28 -10.94
C PHE A 308 -20.03 2.10 -10.60
N LEU A 309 -18.80 2.43 -10.18
CA LEU A 309 -17.77 1.49 -9.78
C LEU A 309 -17.74 1.40 -8.25
N ILE A 310 -17.77 0.17 -7.72
CA ILE A 310 -17.59 -0.10 -6.30
C ILE A 310 -16.29 -0.83 -6.04
N SER A 311 -15.69 -0.60 -4.86
CA SER A 311 -14.68 -1.48 -4.27
C SER A 311 -15.28 -2.25 -3.08
N GLU A 312 -15.01 -3.55 -3.04
CA GLU A 312 -15.60 -4.46 -2.06
C GLU A 312 -14.64 -5.59 -1.68
N THR A 313 -14.85 -6.17 -0.51
CA THR A 313 -14.14 -7.37 -0.02
C THR A 313 -15.18 -8.38 0.45
N ASN A 314 -14.82 -9.65 0.52
CA ASN A 314 -15.73 -10.77 0.79
C ASN A 314 -16.88 -10.95 -0.20
N TYR A 315 -16.82 -10.34 -1.39
CA TYR A 315 -17.78 -10.69 -2.44
C TYR A 315 -17.44 -12.10 -2.94
N ASN A 316 -18.44 -13.00 -2.95
CA ASN A 316 -18.27 -14.43 -3.25
C ASN A 316 -17.19 -15.15 -2.41
N GLY A 317 -16.95 -14.71 -1.16
CA GLY A 317 -15.97 -15.34 -0.29
C GLY A 317 -14.52 -14.92 -0.54
N ASN A 318 -14.26 -13.96 -1.44
CA ASN A 318 -12.91 -13.48 -1.71
C ASN A 318 -12.49 -12.42 -0.69
N PRO A 319 -11.49 -12.66 0.17
CA PRO A 319 -11.08 -11.69 1.19
C PRO A 319 -10.34 -10.46 0.63
N ASN A 320 -9.91 -10.51 -0.64
CA ASN A 320 -9.18 -9.42 -1.28
C ASN A 320 -10.13 -8.32 -1.79
N TYR A 321 -9.58 -7.12 -2.02
CA TYR A 321 -10.31 -6.06 -2.70
C TYR A 321 -10.61 -6.47 -4.14
N THR A 322 -11.88 -6.34 -4.49
CA THR A 322 -12.41 -6.54 -5.84
C THR A 322 -13.16 -5.29 -6.27
N PHE A 323 -13.25 -5.08 -7.58
CA PHE A 323 -13.97 -3.95 -8.15
C PHE A 323 -15.08 -4.45 -9.05
N ARG A 324 -16.27 -3.88 -8.91
CA ARG A 324 -17.44 -4.27 -9.69
C ARG A 324 -18.14 -3.03 -10.24
N LYS A 325 -18.51 -3.08 -11.51
CA LYS A 325 -19.33 -2.04 -12.15
C LYS A 325 -20.80 -2.42 -12.00
N LEU A 326 -21.60 -1.54 -11.42
CA LEU A 326 -23.04 -1.65 -11.32
C LEU A 326 -23.70 -0.74 -12.36
N LEU A 327 -24.69 -1.26 -13.09
CA LEU A 327 -25.30 -0.55 -14.22
C LEU A 327 -26.29 0.54 -13.79
N GLY A 328 -26.75 0.50 -12.55
CA GLY A 328 -27.70 1.46 -12.01
C GLY A 328 -28.12 1.08 -10.59
N VAL A 329 -28.99 1.91 -10.00
CA VAL A 329 -29.55 1.70 -8.67
C VAL A 329 -30.82 0.86 -8.76
N ASP A 330 -31.05 0.00 -7.77
CA ASP A 330 -32.33 -0.64 -7.54
C ASP A 330 -32.80 -0.48 -6.09
N SER A 331 -33.99 -1.00 -5.78
CA SER A 331 -34.65 -0.84 -4.47
C SER A 331 -33.94 -1.56 -3.31
N THR A 332 -32.95 -2.41 -3.59
CA THR A 332 -32.18 -3.16 -2.58
C THR A 332 -30.90 -2.44 -2.16
N MET A 333 -30.59 -1.32 -2.81
CA MET A 333 -29.43 -0.49 -2.53
C MET A 333 -29.81 0.73 -1.70
N SER A 334 -28.95 1.07 -0.75
CA SER A 334 -29.06 2.31 0.02
C SER A 334 -27.68 2.94 0.19
N PHE A 335 -27.64 4.27 0.34
CA PHE A 335 -26.39 5.01 0.38
C PHE A 335 -26.27 5.85 1.64
N ALA A 336 -25.08 5.87 2.22
CA ALA A 336 -24.70 6.83 3.25
C ALA A 336 -23.59 7.73 2.71
N TYR A 337 -23.78 9.04 2.85
CA TYR A 337 -22.86 10.02 2.30
C TYR A 337 -21.76 10.36 3.30
N THR A 338 -20.59 10.63 2.75
CA THR A 338 -19.39 10.95 3.53
C THR A 338 -18.92 12.36 3.22
N THR A 339 -18.06 12.87 4.09
CA THR A 339 -17.32 14.11 3.91
C THR A 339 -15.90 13.93 4.42
N LYS A 340 -14.96 14.71 3.88
CA LYS A 340 -13.69 14.97 4.58
C LYS A 340 -13.95 15.91 5.75
#